data_AF-A0A9Q0VBE9-F1
#
_entry.id   AF-A0A9Q0VBE9-F1
#
_cell.length_a   1.000
_cell.length_b   1.000
_cell.length_c   1.000
_cell.angle_alpha   90.00
_cell.angle_beta   90.00
_cell.angle_gamma   90.00
#
_symmetry.space_group_name_H-M   'P 1'
#
loop_
_entity.id
_entity.type
_entity.pdbx_description
1 polymer ?
#
loop_
_entity_poly.entity_id
_entity_poly.type
_entity_poly.pdbx_seq_one_letter_code
_entity_poly.pdbx_strand_id
1 'polypeptide(L)'
;MASLFRDLTLGHSRRESTPLKPPLKPSQLSIMPSKPTITTTDLDSPLGQLGTQLTDSDLRSTAYEIFVAVCRTSSGKALTYTPNSSISDSPTNHSPNSPALQRSLTSAAASKMKKALGLKSPGSGSKKSPGSGSSSGSGQGKVRRALTVGELMRTQMRISEAVDSRIRRSLLRIAAGQVGRRIESVVLPLELLQQLKLSDFTDQQEYEVWQKRTMKVLEAGLLLHPHVPLDKSNPTSQRLRQIIHGAMDRPIETGKNNESMQVLRSAVMSLASRSDGSISEICHWADGIPLNLRLYEMLLQACFDVNDETSIIDEIDELLEHIKKTWTILGMNQMLHNLCFTWVLFHRFVATGQAETDLLDAADGQLAEVAIDAKTTKDPQYSKILSSILSSILGWAEKRLLAYHDTFDNGNVDTMQGIVSLGVSAAKILVEDISNEYRRKRKGEVDVVRTRIDTYIRSSLRTAFAQVSLCNLFDVFKSHNSR
;
A
#
# COMPACT_ATOMS: atom_id res chain seq x y z
N MET A 1 58.04 3.48 -5.95
CA MET A 1 59.47 3.09 -5.98
C MET A 1 59.54 1.76 -5.22
N ALA A 2 59.79 0.63 -5.88
CA ALA A 2 61.12 0.11 -6.25
C ALA A 2 61.93 -0.35 -5.00
N SER A 3 62.48 -1.57 -4.91
CA SER A 3 62.62 -2.63 -5.94
C SER A 3 63.07 -4.01 -5.40
N LEU A 4 62.51 -5.10 -5.96
CA LEU A 4 63.15 -6.39 -6.35
C LEU A 4 63.78 -7.36 -5.29
N PHE A 5 63.23 -8.59 -5.26
CA PHE A 5 63.90 -9.93 -5.07
C PHE A 5 64.66 -10.24 -3.75
N ARG A 6 64.84 -11.51 -3.30
CA ARG A 6 64.61 -12.90 -3.82
C ARG A 6 64.53 -13.87 -2.60
N ASP A 7 64.16 -15.15 -2.60
CA ASP A 7 63.60 -16.11 -3.60
C ASP A 7 62.47 -16.94 -2.87
N LEU A 8 62.28 -18.28 -2.75
CA LEU A 8 62.78 -19.57 -3.31
C LEU A 8 61.69 -20.67 -3.04
N THR A 9 62.01 -21.98 -3.16
CA THR A 9 61.20 -23.18 -2.79
C THR A 9 59.72 -23.16 -3.24
N LEU A 10 59.29 -23.59 -4.44
CA LEU A 10 59.70 -24.68 -5.35
C LEU A 10 59.10 -26.07 -4.97
N GLY A 11 58.03 -26.47 -5.68
CA GLY A 11 57.37 -27.78 -5.62
C GLY A 11 56.81 -28.18 -7.00
N HIS A 12 56.84 -29.48 -7.35
CA HIS A 12 56.79 -29.98 -8.74
C HIS A 12 55.44 -29.90 -9.49
N SER A 13 55.52 -30.04 -10.82
CA SER A 13 54.41 -30.19 -11.77
C SER A 13 54.67 -31.36 -12.74
N ARG A 14 53.61 -32.10 -13.11
CA ARG A 14 53.56 -32.95 -14.31
C ARG A 14 52.11 -33.31 -14.67
N ARG A 15 51.74 -33.05 -15.94
CA ARG A 15 51.03 -33.94 -16.91
C ARG A 15 49.69 -34.61 -16.49
N GLU A 16 48.70 -34.84 -17.36
CA GLU A 16 48.52 -34.62 -18.81
C GLU A 16 47.11 -35.09 -19.22
N SER A 17 46.49 -34.51 -20.26
CA SER A 17 45.60 -35.18 -21.24
C SER A 17 44.71 -34.20 -22.04
N THR A 18 44.48 -34.55 -23.30
CA THR A 18 43.40 -34.01 -24.15
C THR A 18 43.06 -35.05 -25.22
N PRO A 19 41.77 -35.30 -25.51
CA PRO A 19 41.37 -35.89 -26.79
C PRO A 19 40.35 -35.00 -27.55
N LEU A 20 40.51 -34.94 -28.87
CA LEU A 20 39.66 -34.16 -29.78
C LEU A 20 38.35 -34.89 -30.14
N LYS A 21 37.35 -34.15 -30.62
CA LYS A 21 36.15 -34.69 -31.29
C LYS A 21 35.89 -33.98 -32.64
N PRO A 22 35.23 -34.66 -33.61
CA PRO A 22 35.12 -34.21 -35.01
C PRO A 22 34.02 -33.16 -35.25
N PRO A 23 34.03 -32.45 -36.41
CA PRO A 23 33.16 -31.32 -36.69
C PRO A 23 31.75 -31.70 -37.15
N LEU A 24 30.80 -30.77 -36.97
CA LEU A 24 29.43 -30.82 -37.50
C LEU A 24 29.13 -29.58 -38.36
N LYS A 25 28.18 -29.71 -39.29
CA LYS A 25 27.85 -28.71 -40.32
C LYS A 25 27.05 -27.53 -39.73
N PRO A 26 27.16 -26.32 -40.31
CA PRO A 26 26.35 -25.18 -39.90
C PRO A 26 24.89 -25.34 -40.35
N SER A 27 23.95 -25.24 -39.42
CA SER A 27 22.51 -25.13 -39.68
C SER A 27 22.06 -23.70 -39.44
N GLN A 28 21.46 -23.05 -40.43
CA GLN A 28 20.96 -21.68 -40.29
C GLN A 28 19.68 -21.65 -39.43
N LEU A 29 19.72 -20.93 -38.30
CA LEU A 29 18.52 -20.43 -37.62
C LEU A 29 18.73 -18.95 -37.29
N SER A 30 18.00 -18.08 -37.99
CA SER A 30 18.07 -16.63 -37.81
C SER A 30 17.29 -16.19 -36.57
N ILE A 31 17.96 -16.13 -35.42
CA ILE A 31 17.39 -15.52 -34.22
C ILE A 31 17.41 -13.99 -34.40
N MET A 32 16.27 -13.41 -34.75
CA MET A 32 16.07 -11.96 -34.63
C MET A 32 16.00 -11.58 -33.14
N PRO A 33 16.59 -10.45 -32.73
CA PRO A 33 16.46 -9.98 -31.35
C PRO A 33 15.01 -9.57 -31.08
N SER A 34 14.29 -10.35 -30.28
CA SER A 34 12.95 -10.02 -29.81
C SER A 34 12.99 -8.75 -28.97
N LYS A 35 12.20 -7.73 -29.34
CA LYS A 35 12.00 -6.49 -28.56
C LYS A 35 11.69 -6.87 -27.10
N PRO A 36 12.43 -6.34 -26.10
CA PRO A 36 12.27 -6.78 -24.72
C PRO A 36 10.86 -6.45 -24.22
N THR A 37 10.07 -7.49 -23.95
CA THR A 37 8.75 -7.33 -23.34
C THR A 37 8.97 -6.93 -21.88
N ILE A 38 8.60 -5.71 -21.51
CA ILE A 38 8.74 -5.20 -20.13
C ILE A 38 7.65 -5.82 -19.26
N THR A 39 7.87 -7.07 -18.86
CA THR A 39 7.02 -7.79 -17.90
C THR A 39 7.53 -7.58 -16.48
N THR A 40 6.61 -7.36 -15.54
CA THR A 40 6.83 -6.88 -14.15
C THR A 40 7.23 -5.41 -14.06
N THR A 41 6.60 -4.68 -13.14
CA THR A 41 6.69 -3.22 -13.03
C THR A 41 7.79 -2.79 -12.07
N ASP A 42 8.88 -2.29 -12.64
CA ASP A 42 10.12 -1.79 -12.00
C ASP A 42 9.88 -0.49 -11.19
N LEU A 43 9.10 -0.57 -10.10
CA LEU A 43 8.71 0.55 -9.24
C LEU A 43 8.55 0.11 -7.77
N ASP A 44 9.60 0.31 -6.97
CA ASP A 44 9.58 0.07 -5.52
C ASP A 44 8.68 1.06 -4.76
N SER A 45 8.21 0.67 -3.55
CA SER A 45 7.39 1.55 -2.71
C SER A 45 8.24 2.63 -2.00
N PRO A 46 7.97 3.93 -2.21
CA PRO A 46 8.68 5.05 -1.58
C PRO A 46 8.33 5.25 -0.10
N LEU A 47 7.32 4.54 0.40
CA LEU A 47 6.85 4.68 1.78
C LEU A 47 7.80 4.05 2.81
N GLY A 48 8.82 3.31 2.36
CA GLY A 48 9.92 2.80 3.17
C GLY A 48 9.81 1.32 3.53
N GLN A 49 10.97 0.68 3.73
CA GLN A 49 11.07 -0.72 4.12
C GLN A 49 10.97 -0.89 5.64
N LEU A 50 10.31 -1.96 6.07
CA LEU A 50 10.26 -2.36 7.48
C LEU A 50 11.45 -3.28 7.79
N GLY A 51 12.14 -3.04 8.90
CA GLY A 51 13.29 -3.87 9.30
C GLY A 51 12.92 -5.27 9.80
N THR A 52 11.63 -5.59 9.95
CA THR A 52 11.12 -6.93 10.24
C THR A 52 10.66 -7.63 8.97
N GLN A 53 10.76 -8.96 8.94
CA GLN A 53 10.16 -9.79 7.88
C GLN A 53 8.62 -9.88 8.03
N LEU A 54 7.91 -8.77 7.85
CA LEU A 54 6.46 -8.71 7.69
C LEU A 54 6.11 -8.74 6.20
N THR A 55 5.20 -9.62 5.80
CA THR A 55 4.67 -9.67 4.43
C THR A 55 3.52 -8.68 4.25
N ASP A 56 3.16 -8.38 3.00
CA ASP A 56 1.97 -7.58 2.71
C ASP A 56 0.66 -8.26 3.18
N SER A 57 0.66 -9.60 3.31
CA SER A 57 -0.47 -10.33 3.93
C SER A 57 -0.55 -10.07 5.44
N ASP A 58 0.59 -9.95 6.12
CA ASP A 58 0.66 -9.61 7.54
C ASP A 58 0.20 -8.17 7.77
N LEU A 59 0.74 -7.23 7.00
CA LEU A 59 0.38 -5.81 7.06
C LEU A 59 -1.11 -5.60 6.76
N ARG A 60 -1.65 -6.26 5.73
CA ARG A 60 -3.08 -6.18 5.37
C ARG A 60 -3.98 -6.73 6.48
N SER A 61 -3.57 -7.83 7.12
CA SER A 61 -4.29 -8.40 8.26
C SER A 61 -4.26 -7.47 9.47
N THR A 62 -3.11 -6.89 9.80
CA THR A 62 -2.96 -5.93 10.91
C THR A 62 -3.74 -4.63 10.65
N ALA A 63 -3.72 -4.12 9.42
CA ALA A 63 -4.52 -2.97 9.02
C ALA A 63 -6.03 -3.25 9.13
N TYR A 64 -6.49 -4.45 8.75
CA TYR A 64 -7.89 -4.86 8.94
C TYR A 64 -8.27 -4.96 10.43
N GLU A 65 -7.38 -5.51 11.26
CA GLU A 65 -7.57 -5.57 12.71
C GLU A 65 -7.75 -4.17 13.32
N ILE A 66 -6.92 -3.19 12.93
CA ILE A 66 -7.07 -1.77 13.33
C ILE A 66 -8.40 -1.19 12.83
N PHE A 67 -8.75 -1.39 11.55
CA PHE A 67 -9.98 -0.88 10.95
C PHE A 67 -11.24 -1.40 11.66
N VAL A 68 -11.33 -2.71 11.93
CA VAL A 68 -12.48 -3.29 12.63
C VAL A 68 -12.52 -2.85 14.10
N ALA A 69 -11.37 -2.57 14.74
CA ALA A 69 -11.33 -2.04 16.09
C ALA A 69 -11.93 -0.62 16.19
N VAL A 70 -11.49 0.32 15.34
CA VAL A 70 -11.97 1.72 15.36
C VAL A 70 -13.40 1.89 14.84
N CYS A 71 -13.84 1.05 13.89
CA CYS A 71 -15.21 1.12 13.39
C CYS A 71 -16.27 0.74 14.44
N ARG A 72 -15.87 0.09 15.55
CA ARG A 72 -16.77 -0.36 16.61
C ARG A 72 -17.03 0.68 17.70
N THR A 73 -16.02 1.48 18.09
CA THR A 73 -16.17 2.52 19.11
C THR A 73 -17.15 3.62 18.67
N SER A 74 -17.31 3.79 17.35
CA SER A 74 -18.34 4.62 16.70
C SER A 74 -19.80 4.17 16.95
N SER A 75 -20.06 3.04 17.60
CA SER A 75 -21.41 2.49 17.84
C SER A 75 -21.75 2.45 19.32
N GLY A 76 -22.32 3.55 19.83
CA GLY A 76 -22.63 3.76 21.25
C GLY A 76 -23.83 2.99 21.81
N LYS A 77 -23.99 1.70 21.49
CA LYS A 77 -24.99 0.81 22.12
C LYS A 77 -24.40 -0.55 22.48
N ALA A 78 -24.67 -1.00 23.70
CA ALA A 78 -24.34 -2.35 24.15
C ALA A 78 -25.17 -3.42 23.40
N LEU A 79 -24.55 -4.56 23.09
CA LEU A 79 -25.22 -5.70 22.48
C LEU A 79 -25.67 -6.68 23.58
N THR A 80 -26.97 -6.75 23.83
CA THR A 80 -27.56 -7.80 24.68
C THR A 80 -27.49 -9.15 23.96
N TYR A 81 -26.94 -10.16 24.63
CA TYR A 81 -26.87 -11.52 24.11
C TYR A 81 -28.15 -12.30 24.44
N THR A 82 -28.86 -12.79 23.43
CA THR A 82 -29.96 -13.75 23.57
C THR A 82 -29.48 -15.16 23.20
N PRO A 83 -29.47 -16.13 24.13
CA PRO A 83 -29.16 -17.52 23.82
C PRO A 83 -30.28 -18.15 22.98
N ASN A 84 -29.92 -19.01 22.03
CA ASN A 84 -30.88 -19.71 21.20
C ASN A 84 -31.33 -21.02 21.87
N SER A 85 -32.59 -21.10 22.30
CA SER A 85 -33.23 -22.33 22.81
C SER A 85 -34.49 -22.65 22.00
N SER A 86 -34.88 -23.93 21.99
CA SER A 86 -35.81 -24.48 20.99
C SER A 86 -37.07 -25.10 21.59
N ILE A 87 -38.17 -25.06 20.82
CA ILE A 87 -39.44 -25.79 20.99
C ILE A 87 -40.42 -25.19 22.01
N SER A 88 -41.48 -24.54 21.53
CA SER A 88 -42.89 -24.93 21.75
C SER A 88 -43.86 -24.00 20.98
N ASP A 89 -45.01 -24.53 20.55
CA ASP A 89 -45.96 -23.85 19.67
C ASP A 89 -46.88 -22.84 20.37
N SER A 90 -47.14 -21.70 19.72
CA SER A 90 -48.50 -21.19 19.41
C SER A 90 -48.47 -19.86 18.61
N PRO A 91 -49.47 -19.56 17.76
CA PRO A 91 -49.41 -18.43 16.83
C PRO A 91 -50.18 -17.17 17.30
N THR A 92 -49.53 -16.01 17.30
CA THR A 92 -50.07 -14.72 16.78
C THR A 92 -49.04 -13.59 16.86
N ASN A 93 -48.66 -13.04 15.70
CA ASN A 93 -48.31 -11.64 15.39
C ASN A 93 -47.19 -11.54 14.35
N HIS A 94 -47.45 -10.82 13.26
CA HIS A 94 -46.41 -10.49 12.28
C HIS A 94 -45.51 -9.38 12.83
N SER A 95 -44.20 -9.61 12.87
CA SER A 95 -43.18 -8.58 13.19
C SER A 95 -41.84 -8.96 12.56
N PRO A 96 -41.41 -8.31 11.45
CA PRO A 96 -40.19 -8.66 10.72
C PRO A 96 -38.92 -8.03 11.36
N ASN A 97 -38.70 -8.27 12.65
CA ASN A 97 -37.55 -7.71 13.39
C ASN A 97 -36.35 -8.65 13.40
N SER A 98 -35.47 -8.51 12.41
CA SER A 98 -34.08 -8.97 12.50
C SER A 98 -33.22 -7.97 13.28
N PRO A 99 -32.17 -8.39 14.02
CA PRO A 99 -31.37 -7.49 14.84
C PRO A 99 -30.60 -6.45 14.00
N ALA A 100 -30.62 -5.19 14.46
CA ALA A 100 -30.18 -4.04 13.68
C ALA A 100 -28.65 -3.89 13.58
N LEU A 101 -28.03 -4.58 12.61
CA LEU A 101 -26.70 -4.23 12.06
C LEU A 101 -26.79 -3.25 10.86
N GLN A 102 -27.99 -2.95 10.38
CA GLN A 102 -28.18 -2.28 9.10
C GLN A 102 -28.08 -0.76 9.17
N ARG A 103 -26.88 -0.24 8.85
CA ARG A 103 -26.81 0.88 7.90
C ARG A 103 -26.44 0.29 6.54
N SER A 104 -27.47 -0.10 5.77
CA SER A 104 -27.31 -0.46 4.36
C SER A 104 -26.67 0.71 3.62
N LEU A 105 -25.65 0.44 2.80
CA LEU A 105 -25.15 1.44 1.87
C LEU A 105 -26.28 1.71 0.86
N THR A 106 -26.62 2.97 0.65
CA THR A 106 -27.67 3.38 -0.29
C THR A 106 -26.99 4.06 -1.47
N SER A 107 -27.28 3.57 -2.67
CA SER A 107 -26.61 3.95 -3.92
C SER A 107 -26.76 5.42 -4.35
N ALA A 108 -27.39 6.26 -3.53
CA ALA A 108 -27.50 7.71 -3.71
C ALA A 108 -26.28 8.49 -3.19
N ALA A 109 -25.42 7.89 -2.36
CA ALA A 109 -24.20 8.55 -1.85
C ALA A 109 -23.01 8.50 -2.83
N ALA A 110 -22.94 7.48 -3.68
CA ALA A 110 -21.85 7.19 -4.61
C ALA A 110 -21.78 8.18 -5.80
N SER A 111 -21.27 9.39 -5.57
CA SER A 111 -21.06 10.37 -6.67
C SER A 111 -20.14 11.56 -6.37
N LYS A 112 -19.62 11.75 -5.15
CA LYS A 112 -18.83 12.96 -4.83
C LYS A 112 -17.35 12.80 -5.12
N MET A 113 -16.67 11.85 -4.48
CA MET A 113 -15.23 11.68 -4.72
C MET A 113 -14.93 11.10 -6.10
N LYS A 114 -15.72 10.15 -6.62
CA LYS A 114 -15.55 9.69 -8.02
C LYS A 114 -15.57 10.86 -9.02
N LYS A 115 -16.48 11.81 -8.83
CA LYS A 115 -16.57 13.03 -9.67
C LYS A 115 -15.43 14.01 -9.43
N ALA A 116 -14.93 14.14 -8.20
CA ALA A 116 -13.75 14.97 -7.88
C ALA A 116 -12.45 14.39 -8.45
N LEU A 117 -12.37 13.06 -8.55
CA LEU A 117 -11.27 12.30 -9.16
C LEU A 117 -11.44 12.09 -10.68
N GLY A 118 -12.43 12.70 -11.33
CA GLY A 118 -12.69 12.60 -12.78
C GLY A 118 -13.26 11.26 -13.27
N LEU A 119 -13.34 10.24 -12.42
CA LEU A 119 -13.67 8.85 -12.74
C LEU A 119 -15.07 8.70 -13.35
N LYS A 120 -15.15 8.14 -14.57
CA LYS A 120 -16.42 7.95 -15.28
C LYS A 120 -17.29 6.87 -14.65
N SER A 121 -18.50 7.22 -14.19
CA SER A 121 -19.50 6.24 -13.76
C SER A 121 -19.97 5.38 -14.96
N PRO A 122 -20.02 4.04 -14.83
CA PRO A 122 -20.52 3.16 -15.89
C PRO A 122 -22.01 3.40 -16.13
N GLY A 123 -22.32 4.13 -17.21
CA GLY A 123 -23.69 4.54 -17.56
C GLY A 123 -23.79 5.90 -18.26
N SER A 124 -22.79 6.77 -18.14
CA SER A 124 -22.79 8.09 -18.79
C SER A 124 -22.40 8.04 -20.29
N GLY A 125 -23.09 7.23 -21.09
CA GLY A 125 -22.76 6.94 -22.49
C GLY A 125 -23.95 6.86 -23.45
N SER A 126 -24.36 8.01 -24.00
CA SER A 126 -25.09 8.19 -25.27
C SER A 126 -26.37 7.37 -25.56
N LYS A 127 -27.52 8.07 -25.65
CA LYS A 127 -28.44 8.03 -26.82
C LYS A 127 -29.52 9.11 -26.76
N LYS A 128 -30.05 9.50 -27.93
CA LYS A 128 -31.15 10.47 -28.10
C LYS A 128 -32.48 9.75 -28.35
N SER A 129 -33.52 10.08 -27.57
CA SER A 129 -34.95 10.07 -27.95
C SER A 129 -35.59 8.71 -28.40
N PRO A 130 -36.91 8.65 -28.64
CA PRO A 130 -37.97 9.02 -27.68
C PRO A 130 -39.11 7.97 -27.55
N GLY A 131 -39.87 8.02 -26.45
CA GLY A 131 -41.32 7.81 -26.45
C GLY A 131 -41.91 6.38 -26.37
N SER A 132 -42.62 6.12 -25.26
CA SER A 132 -43.68 5.09 -25.08
C SER A 132 -43.29 3.60 -25.10
N GLY A 133 -44.14 2.75 -24.48
CA GLY A 133 -44.05 1.29 -24.55
C GLY A 133 -44.08 0.58 -23.19
N SER A 134 -45.27 0.41 -22.60
CA SER A 134 -45.44 -0.41 -21.39
C SER A 134 -45.51 -1.90 -21.75
N SER A 135 -44.62 -2.73 -21.19
CA SER A 135 -44.78 -4.19 -21.19
C SER A 135 -44.08 -4.82 -19.98
N SER A 136 -44.69 -5.86 -19.41
CA SER A 136 -44.14 -6.63 -18.29
C SER A 136 -43.05 -7.62 -18.74
N GLY A 137 -41.97 -7.71 -17.97
CA GLY A 137 -40.88 -8.67 -18.22
C GLY A 137 -40.18 -9.06 -16.92
N SER A 138 -40.42 -10.29 -16.46
CA SER A 138 -39.85 -10.80 -15.21
C SER A 138 -38.39 -11.25 -15.39
N GLY A 139 -37.45 -10.34 -15.18
CA GLY A 139 -36.02 -10.67 -15.06
C GLY A 139 -35.61 -10.92 -13.62
N GLN A 140 -34.93 -12.04 -13.33
CA GLN A 140 -34.35 -12.30 -12.02
C GLN A 140 -33.13 -11.40 -11.78
N GLY A 141 -33.38 -10.17 -11.33
CA GLY A 141 -32.34 -9.29 -10.82
C GLY A 141 -31.63 -9.96 -9.64
N LYS A 142 -30.39 -10.41 -9.86
CA LYS A 142 -29.52 -10.98 -8.83
C LYS A 142 -29.24 -9.90 -7.79
N VAL A 143 -30.06 -9.84 -6.74
CA VAL A 143 -30.07 -8.76 -5.74
C VAL A 143 -28.65 -8.61 -5.17
N ARG A 144 -27.97 -7.51 -5.55
CA ARG A 144 -26.66 -7.12 -5.01
C ARG A 144 -26.89 -6.75 -3.55
N ARG A 145 -26.89 -7.76 -2.67
CA ARG A 145 -27.10 -7.63 -1.22
C ARG A 145 -26.20 -6.50 -0.74
N ALA A 146 -26.79 -5.42 -0.24
CA ALA A 146 -26.05 -4.23 0.16
C ALA A 146 -25.09 -4.60 1.29
N LEU A 147 -23.80 -4.69 0.94
CA LEU A 147 -22.72 -5.02 1.85
C LEU A 147 -22.57 -3.88 2.86
N THR A 148 -22.30 -4.16 4.13
CA THR A 148 -21.84 -3.09 5.04
C THR A 148 -20.42 -2.66 4.69
N VAL A 149 -19.99 -1.45 5.09
CA VAL A 149 -18.59 -1.01 4.90
C VAL A 149 -17.58 -2.01 5.50
N GLY A 150 -17.97 -2.73 6.57
CA GLY A 150 -17.16 -3.79 7.17
C GLY A 150 -17.00 -5.03 6.28
N GLU A 151 -18.05 -5.45 5.57
CA GLU A 151 -18.02 -6.54 4.59
C GLU A 151 -17.31 -6.14 3.29
N LEU A 152 -17.48 -4.89 2.86
CA LEU A 152 -16.77 -4.30 1.73
C LEU A 152 -15.27 -4.29 2.00
N MET A 153 -14.82 -3.71 3.12
CA MET A 153 -13.42 -3.73 3.53
C MET A 153 -12.88 -5.16 3.68
N ARG A 154 -13.65 -6.09 4.27
CA ARG A 154 -13.27 -7.51 4.38
C ARG A 154 -13.00 -8.12 3.00
N THR A 155 -13.83 -7.79 2.02
CA THR A 155 -13.77 -8.33 0.65
C THR A 155 -12.59 -7.75 -0.12
N GLN A 156 -12.43 -6.43 -0.15
CA GLN A 156 -11.32 -5.79 -0.88
C GLN A 156 -9.95 -6.09 -0.24
N MET A 157 -9.88 -6.24 1.09
CA MET A 157 -8.68 -6.73 1.79
C MET A 157 -8.49 -8.26 1.71
N ARG A 158 -9.31 -9.00 0.96
CA ARG A 158 -9.19 -10.46 0.77
C ARG A 158 -9.17 -11.26 2.10
N ILE A 159 -9.86 -10.77 3.14
CA ILE A 159 -9.93 -11.39 4.48
C ILE A 159 -11.06 -12.44 4.52
N SER A 160 -10.77 -13.60 5.11
CA SER A 160 -11.76 -14.69 5.26
C SER A 160 -12.79 -14.40 6.37
N GLU A 161 -13.99 -14.96 6.20
CA GLU A 161 -15.09 -14.80 7.17
C GLU A 161 -14.76 -15.41 8.55
N ALA A 162 -13.94 -16.48 8.58
CA ALA A 162 -13.45 -17.08 9.82
C ALA A 162 -12.50 -16.14 10.58
N VAL A 163 -11.56 -15.49 9.87
CA VAL A 163 -10.63 -14.51 10.45
C VAL A 163 -11.38 -13.28 10.95
N ASP A 164 -12.31 -12.74 10.17
CA ASP A 164 -13.16 -11.62 10.59
C ASP A 164 -14.02 -11.98 11.81
N SER A 165 -14.68 -13.15 11.79
CA SER A 165 -15.46 -13.65 12.93
C SER A 165 -14.61 -13.88 14.18
N ARG A 166 -13.34 -14.26 14.04
CA ARG A 166 -12.37 -14.33 15.14
C ARG A 166 -12.06 -12.95 15.71
N ILE A 167 -11.72 -11.99 14.85
CA ILE A 167 -11.40 -10.60 15.22
C ILE A 167 -12.61 -9.90 15.88
N ARG A 168 -13.81 -10.05 15.32
CA ARG A 168 -15.05 -9.47 15.92
C ARG A 168 -15.37 -10.07 17.28
N ARG A 169 -15.10 -11.36 17.51
CA ARG A 169 -15.28 -12.02 18.81
C ARG A 169 -14.22 -11.61 19.83
N SER A 170 -12.94 -11.51 19.47
CA SER A 170 -11.91 -11.02 20.40
C SER A 170 -12.13 -9.55 20.77
N LEU A 171 -12.50 -8.68 19.82
CA LEU A 171 -12.82 -7.28 20.10
C LEU A 171 -14.06 -7.10 21.01
N LEU A 172 -14.99 -8.07 21.06
CA LEU A 172 -16.03 -8.10 22.11
C LEU A 172 -15.43 -8.40 23.49
N ARG A 173 -14.52 -9.39 23.59
CA ARG A 173 -13.82 -9.76 24.84
C ARG A 173 -12.91 -8.63 25.35
N ILE A 174 -12.33 -7.83 24.44
CA ILE A 174 -11.53 -6.65 24.76
C ILE A 174 -12.44 -5.55 25.31
N ALA A 175 -13.46 -5.13 24.56
CA ALA A 175 -14.37 -4.06 24.99
C ALA A 175 -15.07 -4.35 26.34
N ALA A 176 -15.45 -5.61 26.60
CA ALA A 176 -16.03 -6.02 27.87
C ALA A 176 -15.04 -6.00 29.06
N GLY A 177 -13.73 -6.12 28.80
CA GLY A 177 -12.68 -6.00 29.83
C GLY A 177 -12.14 -4.58 30.01
N GLN A 178 -12.30 -3.72 29.01
CA GLN A 178 -11.75 -2.36 28.97
C GLN A 178 -12.83 -1.30 29.29
N VAL A 179 -13.39 -1.37 30.49
CA VAL A 179 -14.52 -0.51 30.92
C VAL A 179 -14.17 0.98 30.78
N GLY A 180 -14.82 1.65 29.83
CA GLY A 180 -14.68 3.10 29.59
C GLY A 180 -13.41 3.55 28.86
N ARG A 181 -12.46 2.65 28.55
CA ARG A 181 -11.25 3.03 27.79
C ARG A 181 -11.54 3.11 26.29
N ARG A 182 -10.91 4.09 25.63
CA ARG A 182 -11.00 4.24 24.17
C ARG A 182 -10.00 3.29 23.48
N ILE A 183 -10.21 2.97 22.21
CA ILE A 183 -9.36 2.00 21.49
C ILE A 183 -7.95 2.55 21.22
N GLU A 184 -7.82 3.88 21.19
CA GLU A 184 -6.57 4.62 21.02
C GLU A 184 -5.66 4.55 22.27
N SER A 185 -6.20 4.12 23.43
CA SER A 185 -5.44 3.90 24.68
C SER A 185 -5.07 2.44 24.93
N VAL A 186 -5.13 1.58 23.90
CA VAL A 186 -4.68 0.18 23.98
C VAL A 186 -3.70 -0.18 22.86
N VAL A 187 -2.73 -1.05 23.16
CA VAL A 187 -1.89 -1.70 22.15
C VAL A 187 -2.66 -2.89 21.58
N LEU A 188 -3.34 -2.68 20.45
CA LEU A 188 -4.27 -3.66 19.87
C LEU A 188 -3.65 -5.07 19.65
N PRO A 189 -2.42 -5.24 19.14
CA PRO A 189 -1.82 -6.57 18.99
C PRO A 189 -1.65 -7.32 20.33
N LEU A 190 -1.36 -6.60 21.41
CA LEU A 190 -1.22 -7.17 22.76
C LEU A 190 -2.58 -7.59 23.34
N GLU A 191 -3.61 -6.76 23.17
CA GLU A 191 -4.97 -7.10 23.60
C GLU A 191 -5.54 -8.29 22.82
N LEU A 192 -5.26 -8.38 21.52
CA LEU A 192 -5.60 -9.56 20.70
C LEU A 192 -4.84 -10.80 21.17
N LEU A 193 -3.54 -10.70 21.42
CA LEU A 193 -2.69 -11.78 21.95
C LEU A 193 -3.24 -12.35 23.27
N GLN A 194 -3.72 -11.49 24.18
CA GLN A 194 -4.24 -11.92 25.49
C GLN A 194 -5.65 -12.54 25.43
N GLN A 195 -6.38 -12.36 24.33
CA GLN A 195 -7.80 -12.71 24.24
C GLN A 195 -8.10 -13.83 23.23
N LEU A 196 -7.16 -14.15 22.34
CA LEU A 196 -7.28 -15.22 21.35
C LEU A 196 -6.46 -16.45 21.75
N LYS A 197 -7.14 -17.59 21.84
CA LYS A 197 -6.58 -18.89 22.22
C LYS A 197 -6.49 -19.80 21.00
N LEU A 198 -5.70 -20.88 21.08
CA LEU A 198 -5.67 -21.95 20.08
C LEU A 198 -7.07 -22.42 19.64
N SER A 199 -8.04 -22.50 20.56
CA SER A 199 -9.43 -22.87 20.28
C SER A 199 -10.23 -21.87 19.41
N ASP A 200 -9.67 -20.70 19.08
CA ASP A 200 -10.24 -19.76 18.11
C ASP A 200 -9.69 -20.01 16.67
N PHE A 201 -8.77 -20.96 16.48
CA PHE A 201 -8.04 -21.22 15.23
C PHE A 201 -8.38 -22.61 14.67
N THR A 202 -8.04 -22.83 13.41
CA THR A 202 -8.22 -24.13 12.73
C THR A 202 -7.27 -25.21 13.25
N ASP A 203 -6.03 -24.82 13.54
CA ASP A 203 -4.95 -25.71 13.97
C ASP A 203 -3.83 -24.92 14.70
N GLN A 204 -2.84 -25.66 15.19
CA GLN A 204 -1.67 -25.10 15.90
C GLN A 204 -0.77 -24.25 14.99
N GLN A 205 -0.65 -24.59 13.70
CA GLN A 205 0.21 -23.87 12.76
C GLN A 205 -0.37 -22.49 12.43
N GLU A 206 -1.68 -22.39 12.22
CA GLU A 206 -2.39 -21.11 12.06
C GLU A 206 -2.18 -20.21 13.31
N TYR A 207 -2.27 -20.80 14.51
CA TYR A 207 -2.06 -20.07 15.77
C TYR A 207 -0.62 -19.56 15.92
N GLU A 208 0.38 -20.41 15.68
CA GLU A 208 1.79 -20.03 15.80
C GLU A 208 2.21 -18.99 14.76
N VAL A 209 1.78 -19.12 13.51
CA VAL A 209 2.04 -18.12 12.46
C VAL A 209 1.43 -16.77 12.86
N TRP A 210 0.19 -16.76 13.35
CA TRP A 210 -0.46 -15.55 13.83
C TRP A 210 0.22 -14.95 15.08
N GLN A 211 0.68 -15.76 16.03
CA GLN A 211 1.45 -15.28 17.18
C GLN A 211 2.79 -14.67 16.75
N LYS A 212 3.57 -15.35 15.89
CA LYS A 212 4.87 -14.85 15.40
C LYS A 212 4.71 -13.56 14.60
N ARG A 213 3.67 -13.45 13.76
CA ARG A 213 3.26 -12.19 13.10
C ARG A 213 2.98 -11.08 14.12
N THR A 214 2.20 -11.39 15.16
CA THR A 214 1.81 -10.41 16.20
C THR A 214 3.02 -9.88 16.97
N MET A 215 4.03 -10.71 17.22
CA MET A 215 5.31 -10.27 17.79
C MET A 215 6.11 -9.39 16.83
N LYS A 216 6.20 -9.73 15.53
CA LYS A 216 6.86 -8.91 14.51
C LYS A 216 6.23 -7.52 14.34
N VAL A 217 4.91 -7.40 14.54
CA VAL A 217 4.20 -6.11 14.55
C VAL A 217 4.59 -5.27 15.77
N LEU A 218 4.63 -5.88 16.97
CA LEU A 218 5.10 -5.21 18.19
C LEU A 218 6.58 -4.78 18.08
N GLU A 219 7.43 -5.58 17.45
CA GLU A 219 8.82 -5.23 17.17
C GLU A 219 8.95 -4.06 16.18
N ALA A 220 8.23 -4.11 15.06
CA ALA A 220 8.23 -3.04 14.07
C ALA A 220 7.81 -1.70 14.68
N GLY A 221 6.73 -1.68 15.46
CA GLY A 221 6.16 -0.45 16.02
C GLY A 221 6.87 0.08 17.28
N LEU A 222 7.34 -0.80 18.17
CA LEU A 222 7.88 -0.38 19.47
C LEU A 222 9.40 -0.43 19.58
N LEU A 223 10.11 -1.08 18.64
CA LEU A 223 11.55 -1.31 18.73
C LEU A 223 12.37 -0.85 17.52
N LEU A 224 11.78 -0.90 16.31
CA LEU A 224 12.44 -0.45 15.07
C LEU A 224 11.97 0.95 14.64
N HIS A 225 10.66 1.19 14.65
CA HIS A 225 10.02 2.41 14.17
C HIS A 225 9.11 3.06 15.23
N PRO A 226 9.56 3.28 16.48
CA PRO A 226 8.76 3.98 17.48
C PRO A 226 8.62 5.47 17.13
N HIS A 227 7.45 6.05 17.40
CA HIS A 227 7.20 7.48 17.18
C HIS A 227 8.18 8.36 17.98
N VAL A 228 8.36 8.07 19.27
CA VAL A 228 9.39 8.70 20.12
C VAL A 228 10.64 7.81 20.10
N PRO A 229 11.81 8.29 19.62
CA PRO A 229 13.04 7.50 19.56
C PRO A 229 13.43 6.84 20.89
N LEU A 230 14.07 5.67 20.80
CA LEU A 230 14.57 4.92 21.95
C LEU A 230 16.04 5.21 22.21
N ASP A 231 16.39 5.35 23.49
CA ASP A 231 17.78 5.20 23.93
C ASP A 231 18.23 3.73 23.81
N LYS A 232 19.49 3.53 23.41
CA LYS A 232 20.12 2.21 23.24
C LYS A 232 20.31 1.49 24.58
N SER A 233 20.49 2.25 25.66
CA SER A 233 20.58 1.74 27.03
C SER A 233 19.22 1.41 27.66
N ASN A 234 18.09 1.69 26.99
CA ASN A 234 16.77 1.50 27.57
C ASN A 234 16.48 0.01 27.91
N PRO A 235 16.37 -0.36 29.20
CA PRO A 235 16.30 -1.77 29.61
C PRO A 235 14.97 -2.42 29.22
N THR A 236 13.87 -1.66 29.19
CA THR A 236 12.56 -2.15 28.71
C THR A 236 12.62 -2.56 27.24
N SER A 237 13.35 -1.81 26.41
CA SER A 237 13.55 -2.13 24.99
C SER A 237 14.41 -3.38 24.79
N GLN A 238 15.43 -3.59 25.63
CA GLN A 238 16.27 -4.79 25.59
C GLN A 238 15.48 -6.01 26.07
N ARG A 239 14.67 -5.86 27.13
CA ARG A 239 13.76 -6.89 27.63
C ARG A 239 12.71 -7.29 26.58
N LEU A 240 12.10 -6.34 25.88
CA LEU A 240 11.14 -6.66 24.81
C LEU A 240 11.81 -7.40 23.63
N ARG A 241 13.03 -7.00 23.23
CA ARG A 241 13.82 -7.74 22.22
C ARG A 241 14.06 -9.20 22.62
N GLN A 242 14.46 -9.44 23.87
CA GLN A 242 14.67 -10.79 24.41
C GLN A 242 13.39 -11.64 24.38
N ILE A 243 12.25 -11.06 24.79
CA ILE A 243 10.95 -11.74 24.79
C ILE A 243 10.52 -12.09 23.35
N ILE A 244 10.64 -11.15 22.41
CA ILE A 244 10.25 -11.34 21.01
C ILE A 244 11.15 -12.37 20.32
N HIS A 245 12.46 -12.34 20.58
CA HIS A 245 13.39 -13.34 20.04
C HIS A 245 13.04 -14.75 20.53
N GLY A 246 12.87 -14.95 21.85
CA GLY A 246 12.44 -16.23 22.40
C GLY A 246 11.07 -16.70 21.89
N ALA A 247 10.16 -15.77 21.59
CA ALA A 247 8.85 -16.06 20.99
C ALA A 247 8.90 -16.55 19.53
N MET A 248 10.03 -16.37 18.83
CA MET A 248 10.22 -16.95 17.49
C MET A 248 10.50 -18.46 17.56
N ASP A 249 11.23 -18.89 18.59
CA ASP A 249 11.60 -20.29 18.81
C ASP A 249 10.51 -21.07 19.54
N ARG A 250 10.01 -20.53 20.67
CA ARG A 250 8.93 -21.13 21.48
C ARG A 250 7.76 -20.16 21.65
N PRO A 251 6.53 -20.54 21.26
CA PRO A 251 5.35 -19.71 21.46
C PRO A 251 5.11 -19.28 22.92
N ILE A 252 4.66 -18.04 23.12
CA ILE A 252 4.32 -17.51 24.45
C ILE A 252 2.94 -18.01 24.89
N GLU A 253 2.85 -18.44 26.14
CA GLU A 253 1.63 -18.86 26.81
C GLU A 253 0.75 -17.64 27.17
N THR A 254 -0.29 -17.40 26.37
CA THR A 254 -1.16 -16.20 26.41
C THR A 254 -2.11 -16.11 27.61
N GLY A 255 -1.97 -17.00 28.60
CA GLY A 255 -2.82 -17.03 29.79
C GLY A 255 -2.70 -15.75 30.63
N LYS A 256 -3.83 -15.18 31.06
CA LYS A 256 -3.85 -13.91 31.82
C LYS A 256 -3.02 -13.93 33.12
N ASN A 257 -2.80 -15.10 33.69
CA ASN A 257 -2.04 -15.29 34.93
C ASN A 257 -0.61 -15.85 34.68
N ASN A 258 -0.19 -16.01 33.42
CA ASN A 258 1.17 -16.46 33.10
C ASN A 258 2.16 -15.29 33.23
N GLU A 259 3.27 -15.52 33.93
CA GLU A 259 4.30 -14.51 34.22
C GLU A 259 4.89 -13.91 32.93
N SER A 260 5.17 -14.73 31.92
CA SER A 260 5.74 -14.27 30.63
C SER A 260 4.81 -13.29 29.90
N MET A 261 3.49 -13.52 29.98
CA MET A 261 2.48 -12.63 29.39
C MET A 261 2.35 -11.30 30.16
N GLN A 262 2.50 -11.32 31.49
CA GLN A 262 2.53 -10.11 32.31
C GLN A 262 3.83 -9.31 32.10
N VAL A 263 4.95 -10.01 31.95
CA VAL A 263 6.27 -9.43 31.63
C VAL A 263 6.26 -8.78 30.24
N LEU A 264 5.66 -9.44 29.23
CA LEU A 264 5.42 -8.87 27.90
C LEU A 264 4.52 -7.63 27.98
N ARG A 265 3.38 -7.73 28.69
CA ARG A 265 2.43 -6.62 28.86
C ARG A 265 3.08 -5.40 29.52
N SER A 266 3.86 -5.61 30.58
CA SER A 266 4.62 -4.56 31.26
C SER A 266 5.60 -3.85 30.31
N ALA A 267 6.40 -4.61 29.55
CA ALA A 267 7.37 -4.05 28.62
C ALA A 267 6.71 -3.31 27.45
N VAL A 268 5.68 -3.88 26.83
CA VAL A 268 4.93 -3.28 25.72
C VAL A 268 4.24 -1.98 26.14
N MET A 269 3.49 -1.98 27.25
CA MET A 269 2.80 -0.78 27.71
C MET A 269 3.79 0.33 28.09
N SER A 270 4.89 0.00 28.77
CA SER A 270 5.94 0.97 29.14
C SER A 270 6.68 1.61 27.95
N LEU A 271 6.60 1.01 26.75
CA LEU A 271 7.16 1.58 25.53
C LEU A 271 6.12 2.37 24.74
N ALA A 272 4.87 1.88 24.68
CA ALA A 272 3.77 2.53 23.96
C ALA A 272 3.19 3.76 24.67
N SER A 273 3.22 3.83 26.01
CA SER A 273 2.70 4.97 26.79
C SER A 273 3.73 6.10 26.97
N ARG A 274 4.70 6.23 26.06
CA ARG A 274 5.74 7.27 26.11
C ARG A 274 5.24 8.55 25.45
N SER A 275 4.55 9.37 26.23
CA SER A 275 4.09 10.71 25.83
C SER A 275 5.27 11.64 25.48
N ASP A 276 5.01 12.59 24.59
CA ASP A 276 5.86 13.73 24.24
C ASP A 276 5.91 14.83 25.31
N GLY A 277 5.01 14.75 26.30
CA GLY A 277 4.72 15.79 27.29
C GLY A 277 3.22 16.14 27.38
N SER A 278 2.41 15.68 26.42
CA SER A 278 0.96 15.84 26.43
C SER A 278 0.26 14.91 27.45
N ILE A 279 -0.92 15.35 27.91
CA ILE A 279 -1.77 14.65 28.91
C ILE A 279 -2.60 13.53 28.23
N SER A 280 -2.40 13.26 26.95
CA SER A 280 -3.24 12.34 26.17
C SER A 280 -2.89 10.87 26.45
N GLU A 281 -3.88 10.07 26.84
CA GLU A 281 -3.72 8.61 27.04
C GLU A 281 -3.58 7.81 25.71
N ILE A 282 -2.87 8.32 24.71
CA ILE A 282 -2.69 7.61 23.43
C ILE A 282 -1.54 6.59 23.56
N CYS A 283 -1.74 5.39 23.01
CA CYS A 283 -0.69 4.38 22.90
C CYS A 283 0.03 4.52 21.56
N HIS A 284 1.27 5.02 21.60
CA HIS A 284 2.15 5.18 20.45
C HIS A 284 2.79 3.83 20.07
N TRP A 285 2.05 3.01 19.30
CA TRP A 285 2.47 1.66 18.89
C TRP A 285 2.44 1.39 17.37
N ALA A 286 1.77 2.23 16.59
CA ALA A 286 1.57 2.05 15.14
C ALA A 286 1.67 3.35 14.33
N ASP A 287 2.16 4.42 14.96
CA ASP A 287 2.19 5.81 14.51
C ASP A 287 3.60 6.33 14.17
N GLY A 288 4.60 5.44 14.22
CA GLY A 288 5.95 5.71 13.77
C GLY A 288 6.20 5.23 12.32
N ILE A 289 7.10 5.94 11.64
CA ILE A 289 7.37 5.79 10.20
C ILE A 289 8.51 4.79 9.98
N PRO A 290 8.40 3.81 9.06
CA PRO A 290 7.38 3.69 8.01
C PRO A 290 6.23 2.72 8.29
N LEU A 291 6.08 2.20 9.52
CA LEU A 291 5.04 1.23 9.85
C LEU A 291 3.63 1.81 9.61
N ASN A 292 3.38 3.04 10.04
CA ASN A 292 2.09 3.69 9.81
C ASN A 292 1.75 3.86 8.33
N LEU A 293 2.70 4.30 7.50
CA LEU A 293 2.51 4.52 6.07
C LEU A 293 2.21 3.19 5.35
N ARG A 294 2.96 2.12 5.66
CA ARG A 294 2.72 0.78 5.10
C ARG A 294 1.39 0.17 5.56
N LEU A 295 0.96 0.40 6.80
CA LEU A 295 -0.38 0.00 7.27
C LEU A 295 -1.48 0.82 6.59
N TYR A 296 -1.28 2.13 6.39
CA TYR A 296 -2.25 3.00 5.72
C TYR A 296 -2.36 2.72 4.21
N GLU A 297 -1.25 2.38 3.55
CA GLU A 297 -1.24 1.90 2.16
C GLU A 297 -2.13 0.66 1.98
N MET A 298 -2.06 -0.31 2.90
CA MET A 298 -2.95 -1.49 2.88
C MET A 298 -4.43 -1.12 3.06
N LEU A 299 -4.75 -0.04 3.81
CA LEU A 299 -6.12 0.46 3.93
C LEU A 299 -6.59 1.13 2.62
N LEU A 300 -5.76 1.98 2.01
CA LEU A 300 -6.08 2.66 0.76
C LEU A 300 -6.19 1.71 -0.43
N GLN A 301 -5.43 0.60 -0.44
CA GLN A 301 -5.56 -0.46 -1.45
C GLN A 301 -6.95 -1.11 -1.47
N ALA A 302 -7.74 -0.99 -0.41
CA ALA A 302 -9.13 -1.47 -0.36
C ALA A 302 -10.13 -0.58 -1.11
N CYS A 303 -9.71 0.56 -1.68
CA CYS A 303 -10.55 1.44 -2.50
C CYS A 303 -10.74 0.94 -3.95
N PHE A 304 -10.01 -0.09 -4.38
CA PHE A 304 -10.11 -0.71 -5.71
C PHE A 304 -10.89 -2.01 -5.63
N ASP A 305 -11.55 -2.42 -6.72
CA ASP A 305 -12.30 -3.67 -6.74
C ASP A 305 -11.36 -4.89 -6.87
N VAL A 306 -11.50 -5.85 -5.96
CA VAL A 306 -10.75 -7.10 -5.91
C VAL A 306 -10.90 -7.99 -7.15
N ASN A 307 -11.96 -7.77 -7.94
CA ASN A 307 -12.28 -8.49 -9.16
C ASN A 307 -11.86 -7.74 -10.44
N ASP A 308 -11.60 -6.43 -10.33
CA ASP A 308 -11.36 -5.51 -11.44
C ASP A 308 -10.42 -4.40 -10.93
N GLU A 309 -9.13 -4.72 -10.79
CA GLU A 309 -8.19 -3.89 -9.99
C GLU A 309 -7.95 -2.49 -10.60
N THR A 310 -8.29 -2.30 -11.88
CA THR A 310 -8.40 -1.02 -12.60
C THR A 310 -9.48 -0.10 -12.05
N SER A 311 -10.54 -0.64 -11.47
CA SER A 311 -11.75 0.08 -11.07
C SER A 311 -11.74 0.46 -9.59
N ILE A 312 -12.22 1.66 -9.29
CA ILE A 312 -12.45 2.15 -7.94
C ILE A 312 -13.89 1.86 -7.53
N ILE A 313 -14.09 1.39 -6.30
CA ILE A 313 -15.40 0.99 -5.76
C ILE A 313 -16.38 2.17 -5.72
N ASP A 314 -17.68 1.90 -5.88
CA ASP A 314 -18.73 2.94 -5.90
C ASP A 314 -18.82 3.68 -4.56
N GLU A 315 -18.62 2.96 -3.46
CA GLU A 315 -18.79 3.44 -2.08
C GLU A 315 -17.50 4.04 -1.48
N ILE A 316 -16.55 4.49 -2.32
CA ILE A 316 -15.25 5.06 -1.89
C ILE A 316 -15.40 6.23 -0.89
N ASP A 317 -16.38 7.11 -1.11
CA ASP A 317 -16.71 8.22 -0.19
C ASP A 317 -17.00 7.69 1.24
N GLU A 318 -17.76 6.59 1.37
CA GLU A 318 -18.14 6.00 2.65
C GLU A 318 -17.02 5.13 3.25
N LEU A 319 -16.20 4.49 2.40
CA LEU A 319 -15.06 3.69 2.85
C LEU A 319 -13.94 4.58 3.42
N LEU A 320 -13.57 5.66 2.73
CA LEU A 320 -12.52 6.56 3.18
C LEU A 320 -12.88 7.25 4.51
N GLU A 321 -14.15 7.59 4.72
CA GLU A 321 -14.63 8.12 6.01
C GLU A 321 -14.52 7.09 7.15
N HIS A 322 -14.51 5.78 6.86
CA HIS A 322 -14.20 4.74 7.84
C HIS A 322 -12.69 4.53 8.00
N ILE A 323 -11.90 4.65 6.93
CA ILE A 323 -10.44 4.62 6.99
C ILE A 323 -9.90 5.80 7.81
N LYS A 324 -10.49 7.00 7.73
CA LYS A 324 -10.13 8.16 8.56
C LYS A 324 -10.22 7.89 10.06
N LYS A 325 -11.06 6.94 10.50
CA LYS A 325 -11.17 6.54 11.92
C LYS A 325 -9.90 5.85 12.45
N THR A 326 -9.00 5.37 11.58
CA THR A 326 -7.71 4.77 12.01
C THR A 326 -6.64 5.82 12.30
N TRP A 327 -6.84 7.08 11.90
CA TRP A 327 -5.80 8.11 11.91
C TRP A 327 -5.14 8.32 13.27
N THR A 328 -5.90 8.31 14.36
CA THR A 328 -5.38 8.48 15.74
C THR A 328 -4.45 7.35 16.18
N ILE A 329 -4.61 6.13 15.63
CA ILE A 329 -3.74 4.97 15.93
C ILE A 329 -2.49 4.97 15.03
N LEU A 330 -2.59 5.54 13.83
CA LEU A 330 -1.52 5.56 12.82
C LEU A 330 -0.76 6.90 12.76
N GLY A 331 -1.08 7.89 13.59
CA GLY A 331 -0.49 9.23 13.52
C GLY A 331 -0.74 9.96 12.20
N MET A 332 -1.83 9.61 11.50
CA MET A 332 -2.12 10.13 10.15
C MET A 332 -2.89 11.45 10.21
N ASN A 333 -2.73 12.26 9.17
CA ASN A 333 -3.45 13.51 8.96
C ASN A 333 -3.83 13.66 7.46
N GLN A 334 -4.58 14.71 7.11
CA GLN A 334 -5.04 14.94 5.74
C GLN A 334 -3.88 15.06 4.74
N MET A 335 -2.75 15.67 5.13
CA MET A 335 -1.60 15.89 4.25
C MET A 335 -0.89 14.58 3.92
N LEU A 336 -0.64 13.74 4.94
CA LEU A 336 -0.09 12.40 4.76
C LEU A 336 -1.06 11.48 4.00
N HIS A 337 -2.38 11.68 4.15
CA HIS A 337 -3.38 10.99 3.34
C HIS A 337 -3.32 11.42 1.86
N ASN A 338 -3.25 12.72 1.57
CA ASN A 338 -3.13 13.25 0.20
C ASN A 338 -1.89 12.66 -0.50
N LEU A 339 -0.73 12.64 0.19
CA LEU A 339 0.48 11.97 -0.28
C LEU A 339 0.29 10.46 -0.55
N CYS A 340 -0.19 9.71 0.44
CA CYS A 340 -0.34 8.26 0.32
C CYS A 340 -1.39 7.88 -0.74
N PHE A 341 -2.43 8.68 -0.93
CA PHE A 341 -3.48 8.40 -1.92
C PHE A 341 -3.04 8.79 -3.34
N THR A 342 -2.31 9.90 -3.51
CA THR A 342 -1.61 10.22 -4.77
C THR A 342 -0.70 9.06 -5.19
N TRP A 343 0.11 8.55 -4.25
CA TRP A 343 0.97 7.38 -4.48
C TRP A 343 0.15 6.14 -4.88
N VAL A 344 -0.89 5.80 -4.11
CA VAL A 344 -1.67 4.57 -4.33
C VAL A 344 -2.46 4.59 -5.65
N LEU A 345 -3.01 5.75 -6.06
CA LEU A 345 -3.64 5.93 -7.37
C LEU A 345 -2.63 5.74 -8.52
N PHE A 346 -1.50 6.42 -8.44
CA PHE A 346 -0.42 6.29 -9.44
C PHE A 346 0.13 4.86 -9.51
N HIS A 347 0.48 4.27 -8.38
CA HIS A 347 0.98 2.89 -8.32
C HIS A 347 -0.05 1.91 -8.89
N ARG A 348 -1.36 2.13 -8.68
CA ARG A 348 -2.39 1.29 -9.31
C ARG A 348 -2.37 1.44 -10.83
N PHE A 349 -2.36 2.67 -11.36
CA PHE A 349 -2.25 2.93 -12.80
C PHE A 349 -1.02 2.23 -13.43
N VAL A 350 0.13 2.27 -12.75
CA VAL A 350 1.34 1.56 -13.19
C VAL A 350 1.14 0.04 -13.17
N ALA A 351 0.66 -0.51 -12.04
CA ALA A 351 0.49 -1.95 -11.85
C ALA A 351 -0.56 -2.58 -12.78
N THR A 352 -1.58 -1.82 -13.20
CA THR A 352 -2.59 -2.24 -14.18
C THR A 352 -2.15 -2.02 -15.64
N GLY A 353 -0.86 -1.79 -15.87
CA GLY A 353 -0.28 -1.71 -17.22
C GLY A 353 -0.49 -0.38 -17.94
N GLN A 354 -0.93 0.67 -17.23
CA GLN A 354 -1.34 1.98 -17.76
C GLN A 354 -2.68 1.97 -18.52
N ALA A 355 -3.57 1.03 -18.20
CA ALA A 355 -4.84 0.83 -18.93
C ALA A 355 -5.87 1.96 -18.73
N GLU A 356 -6.01 2.50 -17.52
CA GLU A 356 -7.05 3.50 -17.19
C GLU A 356 -6.45 4.90 -17.03
N THR A 357 -6.71 5.79 -18.00
CA THR A 357 -6.35 7.22 -17.87
C THR A 357 -7.03 7.88 -16.67
N ASP A 358 -8.24 7.43 -16.31
CA ASP A 358 -9.02 7.97 -15.19
C ASP A 358 -8.26 7.82 -13.85
N LEU A 359 -7.44 6.77 -13.67
CA LEU A 359 -6.58 6.63 -12.48
C LEU A 359 -5.39 7.60 -12.47
N LEU A 360 -4.86 7.94 -13.64
CA LEU A 360 -3.77 8.90 -13.81
C LEU A 360 -4.27 10.34 -13.61
N ASP A 361 -5.44 10.67 -14.16
CA ASP A 361 -6.13 11.95 -13.96
C ASP A 361 -6.49 12.13 -12.47
N ALA A 362 -6.96 11.07 -11.80
CA ALA A 362 -7.20 11.07 -10.37
C ALA A 362 -5.92 11.32 -9.55
N ALA A 363 -4.78 10.76 -9.97
CA ALA A 363 -3.49 10.96 -9.32
C ALA A 363 -2.97 12.41 -9.49
N ASP A 364 -3.07 12.99 -10.70
CA ASP A 364 -2.66 14.39 -10.94
C ASP A 364 -3.61 15.38 -10.23
N GLY A 365 -4.91 15.05 -10.13
CA GLY A 365 -5.87 15.77 -9.32
C GLY A 365 -5.56 15.77 -7.82
N GLN A 366 -5.09 14.64 -7.26
CA GLN A 366 -4.62 14.59 -5.86
C GLN A 366 -3.25 15.27 -5.67
N LEU A 367 -2.39 15.24 -6.69
CA LEU A 367 -1.10 15.93 -6.69
C LEU A 367 -1.24 17.46 -6.59
N ALA A 368 -2.36 18.02 -7.06
CA ALA A 368 -2.70 19.43 -6.87
C ALA A 368 -2.91 19.81 -5.39
N GLU A 369 -3.59 18.96 -4.60
CA GLU A 369 -3.75 19.16 -3.15
C GLU A 369 -2.39 19.03 -2.43
N VAL A 370 -1.58 18.03 -2.81
CA VAL A 370 -0.19 17.87 -2.31
C VAL A 370 0.67 19.11 -2.60
N ALA A 371 0.44 19.80 -3.72
CA ALA A 371 1.13 21.04 -4.07
C ALA A 371 0.72 22.25 -3.20
N ILE A 372 -0.47 22.22 -2.58
CA ILE A 372 -0.92 23.21 -1.58
C ILE A 372 -0.33 22.86 -0.21
N ASP A 373 -0.43 21.58 0.18
CA ASP A 373 0.10 21.04 1.43
C ASP A 373 1.59 21.34 1.62
N ALA A 374 2.41 21.08 0.59
CA ALA A 374 3.85 21.33 0.59
C ALA A 374 4.24 22.80 0.77
N LYS A 375 3.33 23.75 0.54
CA LYS A 375 3.56 25.20 0.73
C LYS A 375 3.14 25.69 2.12
N THR A 376 2.31 24.90 2.80
CA THR A 376 1.72 25.26 4.09
C THR A 376 2.50 24.65 5.25
N THR A 377 2.98 23.41 5.10
CA THR A 377 3.78 22.72 6.12
C THR A 377 5.23 23.19 6.22
N LYS A 378 5.86 22.84 7.33
CA LYS A 378 7.31 22.93 7.59
C LYS A 378 7.83 21.70 8.33
N ASP A 379 7.06 20.61 8.34
CA ASP A 379 7.44 19.37 8.97
C ASP A 379 8.53 18.65 8.13
N PRO A 380 9.76 18.47 8.67
CA PRO A 380 10.82 17.76 7.95
C PRO A 380 10.47 16.29 7.66
N GLN A 381 9.59 15.69 8.47
CA GLN A 381 9.15 14.31 8.28
C GLN A 381 8.23 14.21 7.06
N TYR A 382 7.23 15.08 6.93
CA TYR A 382 6.44 15.26 5.71
C TYR A 382 7.31 15.54 4.48
N SER A 383 8.21 16.54 4.51
CA SER A 383 9.04 16.91 3.35
C SER A 383 9.93 15.75 2.86
N LYS A 384 10.40 14.89 3.77
CA LYS A 384 11.12 13.65 3.42
C LYS A 384 10.25 12.62 2.71
N ILE A 385 8.99 12.46 3.13
CA ILE A 385 8.02 11.51 2.52
C ILE A 385 7.56 12.04 1.15
N LEU A 386 7.22 13.34 1.08
CA LEU A 386 6.96 14.08 -0.15
C LEU A 386 8.09 13.85 -1.17
N SER A 387 9.33 14.11 -0.75
CA SER A 387 10.51 13.91 -1.59
C SER A 387 10.65 12.47 -2.09
N SER A 388 10.42 11.47 -1.24
CA SER A 388 10.49 10.05 -1.61
C SER A 388 9.43 9.66 -2.65
N ILE A 389 8.17 10.04 -2.41
CA ILE A 389 7.04 9.74 -3.30
C ILE A 389 7.20 10.44 -4.64
N LEU A 390 7.42 11.76 -4.63
CA LEU A 390 7.49 12.55 -5.86
C LEU A 390 8.73 12.22 -6.69
N SER A 391 9.86 11.87 -6.08
CA SER A 391 11.04 11.39 -6.83
C SER A 391 10.78 10.06 -7.53
N SER A 392 9.95 9.19 -6.95
CA SER A 392 9.59 7.89 -7.53
C SER A 392 8.59 8.03 -8.68
N ILE A 393 7.58 8.90 -8.52
CA ILE A 393 6.66 9.30 -9.60
C ILE A 393 7.43 9.95 -10.76
N LEU A 394 8.29 10.93 -10.44
CA LEU A 394 9.10 11.65 -11.42
C LEU A 394 10.05 10.69 -12.16
N GLY A 395 10.81 9.86 -11.44
CA GLY A 395 11.75 8.92 -12.05
C GLY A 395 11.09 7.90 -12.99
N TRP A 396 9.88 7.43 -12.64
CA TRP A 396 9.09 6.56 -13.51
C TRP A 396 8.59 7.26 -14.79
N ALA A 397 8.22 8.55 -14.67
CA ALA A 397 7.80 9.37 -15.80
C ALA A 397 8.98 9.76 -16.70
N GLU A 398 10.10 10.24 -16.14
CA GLU A 398 11.29 10.63 -16.89
C GLU A 398 11.90 9.45 -17.66
N LYS A 399 11.92 8.24 -17.09
CA LYS A 399 12.29 6.99 -17.80
C LYS A 399 11.56 6.83 -19.15
N ARG A 400 10.31 7.32 -19.26
CA ARG A 400 9.46 7.26 -20.46
C ARG A 400 9.59 8.49 -21.35
N LEU A 401 9.53 9.68 -20.75
CA LEU A 401 9.50 10.95 -21.47
C LEU A 401 10.84 11.29 -22.14
N LEU A 402 11.98 10.86 -21.56
CA LEU A 402 13.30 11.04 -22.16
C LEU A 402 13.53 10.22 -23.44
N ALA A 403 12.67 9.25 -23.73
CA ALA A 403 12.67 8.38 -24.91
C ALA A 403 11.24 8.17 -25.45
N TYR A 404 10.44 9.24 -25.50
CA TYR A 404 9.02 9.11 -25.80
C TYR A 404 8.73 8.51 -27.20
N HIS A 405 9.59 8.73 -28.21
CA HIS A 405 9.43 8.10 -29.53
C HIS A 405 9.55 6.57 -29.52
N ASP A 406 10.24 6.01 -28.51
CA ASP A 406 10.40 4.55 -28.33
C ASP A 406 9.30 3.95 -27.44
N THR A 407 8.72 4.81 -26.59
CA THR A 407 7.85 4.42 -25.47
C THR A 407 6.37 4.60 -25.78
N PHE A 408 6.03 5.58 -26.62
CA PHE A 408 4.66 5.89 -27.00
C PHE A 408 4.42 5.63 -28.48
N ASP A 409 3.35 4.90 -28.78
CA ASP A 409 2.85 4.62 -30.12
C ASP A 409 1.33 4.84 -30.18
N ASN A 410 0.73 4.56 -31.34
CA ASN A 410 -0.70 4.77 -31.59
C ASN A 410 -1.64 4.01 -30.63
N GLY A 411 -1.15 3.05 -29.86
CA GLY A 411 -1.92 2.29 -28.87
C GLY A 411 -1.88 2.83 -27.44
N ASN A 412 -0.98 3.76 -27.11
CA ASN A 412 -0.85 4.32 -25.75
C ASN A 412 -0.57 5.83 -25.67
N VAL A 413 -0.44 6.53 -26.81
CA VAL A 413 -0.14 7.97 -26.90
C VAL A 413 -1.07 8.86 -26.06
N ASP A 414 -2.34 8.47 -25.89
CA ASP A 414 -3.32 9.20 -25.07
C ASP A 414 -2.87 9.33 -23.60
N THR A 415 -2.13 8.35 -23.07
CA THR A 415 -1.56 8.40 -21.71
C THR A 415 -0.41 9.40 -21.58
N MET A 416 0.24 9.78 -22.69
CA MET A 416 1.44 10.62 -22.67
C MET A 416 1.14 12.01 -22.07
N GLN A 417 -0.03 12.58 -22.35
CA GLN A 417 -0.42 13.90 -21.81
C GLN A 417 -0.48 13.88 -20.27
N GLY A 418 -1.13 12.89 -19.68
CA GLY A 418 -1.22 12.74 -18.22
C GLY A 418 0.14 12.46 -17.59
N ILE A 419 0.99 11.64 -18.23
CA ILE A 419 2.34 11.32 -17.74
C ILE A 419 3.25 12.56 -17.78
N VAL A 420 3.12 13.42 -18.80
CA VAL A 420 3.77 14.74 -18.83
C VAL A 420 3.25 15.63 -17.70
N SER A 421 1.94 15.73 -17.50
CA SER A 421 1.33 16.56 -16.45
C SER A 421 1.85 16.16 -15.07
N LEU A 422 1.65 14.89 -14.68
CA LEU A 422 2.04 14.34 -13.39
C LEU A 422 3.55 14.46 -13.12
N GLY A 423 4.39 14.13 -14.12
CA GLY A 423 5.85 14.24 -14.00
C GLY A 423 6.32 15.69 -13.85
N VAL A 424 5.75 16.62 -14.61
CA VAL A 424 6.06 18.06 -14.51
C VAL A 424 5.58 18.63 -13.16
N SER A 425 4.38 18.28 -12.71
CA SER A 425 3.82 18.66 -11.42
C SER A 425 4.72 18.16 -10.27
N ALA A 426 5.13 16.90 -10.29
CA ALA A 426 6.04 16.33 -9.29
C ALA A 426 7.40 17.05 -9.28
N ALA A 427 8.00 17.29 -10.45
CA ALA A 427 9.25 18.05 -10.57
C ALA A 427 9.14 19.49 -10.05
N LYS A 428 8.00 20.15 -10.28
CA LYS A 428 7.74 21.51 -9.82
C LYS A 428 7.63 21.57 -8.29
N ILE A 429 6.85 20.68 -7.67
CA ILE A 429 6.69 20.63 -6.21
C ILE A 429 8.03 20.34 -5.52
N LEU A 430 8.81 19.38 -6.03
CA LEU A 430 10.16 19.08 -5.52
C LEU A 430 11.08 20.30 -5.56
N VAL A 431 11.10 21.07 -6.65
CA VAL A 431 11.93 22.28 -6.77
C VAL A 431 11.45 23.40 -5.84
N GLU A 432 10.13 23.56 -5.68
CA GLU A 432 9.57 24.56 -4.76
C GLU A 432 9.85 24.22 -3.29
N ASP A 433 9.74 22.95 -2.88
CA ASP A 433 10.06 22.47 -1.52
C ASP A 433 11.56 22.65 -1.19
N ILE A 434 12.46 22.14 -2.04
CA ILE A 434 13.92 22.28 -1.88
C ILE A 434 14.35 23.77 -1.90
N SER A 435 13.71 24.61 -2.71
CA SER A 435 14.04 26.04 -2.75
C SER A 435 13.60 26.80 -1.49
N ASN A 436 12.55 26.34 -0.79
CA ASN A 436 12.11 26.91 0.48
C ASN A 436 13.12 26.65 1.60
N GLU A 437 13.76 25.47 1.60
CA GLU A 437 14.82 25.14 2.57
C GLU A 437 16.06 26.03 2.39
N TYR A 438 16.48 26.31 1.14
CA TYR A 438 17.81 26.87 0.89
C TYR A 438 17.93 28.37 0.59
N ARG A 439 16.93 29.11 0.04
CA ARG A 439 17.16 30.56 -0.23
C ARG A 439 15.94 31.48 -0.48
N ARG A 440 15.76 32.47 0.41
CA ARG A 440 15.08 33.76 0.11
C ARG A 440 15.86 34.73 -0.81
N LYS A 441 16.90 34.28 -1.53
CA LYS A 441 17.82 35.15 -2.29
C LYS A 441 18.29 34.57 -3.63
N ARG A 442 17.34 34.41 -4.57
CA ARG A 442 17.45 34.82 -5.99
C ARG A 442 16.10 34.58 -6.68
N LYS A 443 15.39 35.64 -7.08
CA LYS A 443 14.19 35.52 -7.94
C LYS A 443 14.64 35.30 -9.40
N GLY A 444 15.28 34.16 -9.65
CA GLY A 444 15.45 33.60 -10.98
C GLY A 444 14.40 32.51 -11.14
N GLU A 445 13.23 32.89 -11.66
CA GLU A 445 12.14 31.96 -11.94
C GLU A 445 12.50 31.13 -13.17
N VAL A 446 13.36 30.13 -12.96
CA VAL A 446 13.67 29.11 -13.96
C VAL A 446 12.37 28.35 -14.20
N ASP A 447 11.85 28.46 -15.42
CA ASP A 447 10.65 27.77 -15.86
C ASP A 447 10.91 26.25 -15.86
N VAL A 448 10.67 25.60 -14.71
CA VAL A 448 10.90 24.17 -14.49
C VAL A 448 10.11 23.34 -15.50
N VAL A 449 8.88 23.79 -15.80
CA VAL A 449 7.98 23.16 -16.77
C VAL A 449 8.62 23.12 -18.15
N ARG A 450 8.98 24.30 -18.70
CA ARG A 450 9.63 24.41 -20.00
C ARG A 450 10.99 23.75 -20.06
N THR A 451 11.76 23.82 -18.98
CA THR A 451 13.10 23.22 -18.89
C THR A 451 13.05 21.69 -18.94
N ARG A 452 12.11 21.07 -18.23
CA ARG A 452 11.86 19.61 -18.28
C ARG A 452 11.34 19.19 -19.66
N ILE A 453 10.34 19.90 -20.20
CA ILE A 453 9.76 19.59 -21.53
C ILE A 453 10.80 19.71 -22.65
N ASP A 454 11.60 20.78 -22.67
CA ASP A 454 12.70 20.94 -23.64
C ASP A 454 13.75 19.83 -23.52
N THR A 455 14.07 19.40 -22.29
CA THR A 455 14.96 18.26 -22.02
C THR A 455 14.40 16.94 -22.58
N TYR A 456 13.11 16.65 -22.34
CA TYR A 456 12.43 15.47 -22.87
C TYR A 456 12.44 15.45 -24.42
N ILE A 457 12.10 16.59 -25.04
CA ILE A 457 12.11 16.75 -26.51
C ILE A 457 13.51 16.52 -27.08
N ARG A 458 14.55 17.18 -26.55
CA ARG A 458 15.92 17.03 -27.04
C ARG A 458 16.47 15.62 -26.83
N SER A 459 16.20 15.00 -25.69
CA SER A 459 16.63 13.63 -25.39
C SER A 459 15.99 12.64 -26.38
N SER A 460 14.66 12.68 -26.48
CA SER A 460 13.87 11.76 -27.29
C SER A 460 14.17 11.90 -28.79
N LEU A 461 14.32 13.13 -29.31
CA LEU A 461 14.75 13.36 -30.69
C LEU A 461 16.16 12.82 -30.96
N ARG A 462 17.12 13.07 -30.06
CA ARG A 462 18.50 12.59 -30.22
C ARG A 462 18.56 11.06 -30.29
N THR A 463 17.77 10.37 -29.47
CA THR A 463 17.66 8.90 -29.49
C THR A 463 17.07 8.41 -30.82
N ALA A 464 15.95 8.98 -31.27
CA ALA A 464 15.30 8.61 -32.53
C ALA A 464 16.21 8.84 -33.75
N PHE A 465 16.91 9.99 -33.84
CA PHE A 465 17.87 10.26 -34.92
C PHE A 465 19.05 9.27 -34.92
N ALA A 466 19.54 8.86 -33.75
CA ALA A 466 20.60 7.86 -33.65
C ALA A 466 20.15 6.48 -34.16
N GLN A 467 18.93 6.05 -33.82
CA GLN A 467 18.35 4.80 -34.33
C GLN A 467 18.16 4.80 -35.85
N VAL A 468 17.54 5.85 -36.42
CA VAL A 468 17.35 5.96 -37.88
C VAL A 468 18.69 5.95 -38.61
N SER A 469 19.71 6.61 -38.07
CA SER A 469 21.06 6.60 -38.63
C SER A 469 21.69 5.20 -38.61
N LEU A 470 21.49 4.42 -37.54
CA LEU A 470 21.95 3.04 -37.43
C LEU A 470 21.22 2.10 -38.41
N CYS A 471 19.89 2.19 -38.51
CA CYS A 471 19.09 1.38 -39.43
C CYS A 471 19.51 1.61 -40.89
N ASN A 472 19.63 2.89 -41.30
CA ASN A 472 20.09 3.25 -42.64
C ASN A 472 21.49 2.68 -42.93
N LEU A 473 22.40 2.72 -41.96
CA LEU A 473 23.74 2.15 -42.10
C LEU A 473 23.69 0.61 -42.26
N PHE A 474 22.88 -0.09 -41.47
CA PHE A 474 22.70 -1.54 -41.59
C PHE A 474 22.10 -1.98 -42.93
N ASP A 475 21.13 -1.24 -43.47
CA ASP A 475 20.53 -1.59 -44.76
C ASP A 475 21.44 -1.24 -45.95
N VAL A 476 22.29 -0.20 -45.84
CA VAL A 476 23.41 0.02 -46.77
C VAL A 476 24.39 -1.16 -46.74
N PHE A 477 24.78 -1.64 -45.55
CA PHE A 477 25.66 -2.81 -45.43
C PHE A 477 25.02 -4.11 -45.97
N LYS A 478 23.72 -4.37 -45.74
CA LYS A 478 23.02 -5.51 -46.35
C LYS A 478 23.00 -5.42 -47.87
N SER A 479 22.71 -4.24 -48.42
CA SER A 479 22.70 -3.98 -49.87
C SER A 479 24.08 -4.26 -50.48
N HIS A 480 25.15 -3.87 -49.79
CA HIS A 480 26.52 -4.10 -50.24
C HIS A 480 26.99 -5.56 -50.14
N ASN A 481 26.45 -6.35 -49.20
CA ASN A 481 26.76 -7.77 -49.02
C ASN A 481 25.81 -8.73 -49.79
N SER A 482 24.92 -8.18 -50.62
CA SER A 482 23.96 -8.92 -51.46
C SER A 482 24.26 -8.74 -52.96
N ARG A 483 25.53 -8.46 -53.29
CA ARG A 483 26.11 -8.34 -54.63
C ARG A 483 27.43 -9.09 -54.70
#